data_AF-A0ABD4APQ9-F1
#
_entry.id   AF-A0ABD4APQ9-F1
#
_cell.length_a   1.000
_cell.length_b   1.000
_cell.length_c   1.000
_cell.angle_alpha   90.00
_cell.angle_beta   90.00
_cell.angle_gamma   90.00
#
_symmetry.space_group_name_H-M   'P 1'
#
loop_
_entity.id
_entity.type
_entity.pdbx_description
1 polymer ?
#
loop_
_entity_poly.entity_id
_entity_poly.type
_entity_poly.pdbx_seq_one_letter_code
_entity_poly.pdbx_strand_id
1 'polypeptide(L)'
;MTRVHLDVRSLSLLKSHTTTQLPGVRYGHRLEAIAQSLGFYTWSSFTHHLKSLSDDAPAARIIDIFEMRARLVEMGYVKEAVAPLSFENLEDDVHFMCDIDGLVASRMASFRRLLNAEKNLMPRTTAVARMAYAKMTAERSDSHDSLRIPVLDVLRDMGIVSQYRCEFGPNDVDHAISELTDLRAQLADRRGETTVSVFSSVLVPAADPDFLHYTFNPTFFAQAKVALVG
;
A
#
# COMPACT_ATOMS: atom_id res chain seq x y z
N MET A 1 -10.25 -5.14 5.97
CA MET A 1 -9.82 -5.87 7.19
C MET A 1 -8.37 -5.54 7.33
N THR A 2 -8.04 -4.66 8.27
CA THR A 2 -6.78 -3.92 8.24
C THR A 2 -5.62 -4.75 8.72
N ARG A 3 -4.57 -4.83 7.91
CA ARG A 3 -3.30 -5.46 8.28
C ARG A 3 -2.28 -4.39 8.61
N VAL A 4 -1.49 -4.63 9.64
CA VAL A 4 -0.36 -3.78 10.02
C VAL A 4 0.91 -4.61 10.05
N HIS A 5 1.96 -4.09 9.45
CA HIS A 5 3.30 -4.66 9.56
C HIS A 5 3.88 -4.33 10.95
N LEU A 6 4.63 -5.28 11.50
CA LEU A 6 5.25 -5.12 12.81
C LEU A 6 6.60 -4.39 12.76
N ASP A 7 6.79 -3.48 11.81
CA ASP A 7 7.95 -2.58 11.71
C ASP A 7 7.74 -1.26 12.47
N VAL A 8 8.83 -0.54 12.74
CA VAL A 8 8.83 0.68 13.56
C VAL A 8 7.91 1.77 13.02
N ARG A 9 7.86 1.95 11.70
CA ARG A 9 7.08 3.02 11.05
C ARG A 9 5.60 2.71 11.11
N SER A 10 5.20 1.51 10.70
CA SER A 10 3.81 1.04 10.76
C SER A 10 3.25 1.11 12.17
N LEU A 11 4.04 0.73 13.17
CA LEU A 11 3.64 0.83 14.58
C LEU A 11 3.55 2.27 15.09
N SER A 12 4.40 3.17 14.60
CA SER A 12 4.31 4.61 14.92
C SER A 12 3.02 5.21 14.37
N LEU A 13 2.67 4.89 13.12
CA LEU A 13 1.42 5.32 12.48
C LEU A 13 0.20 4.76 13.20
N LEU A 14 0.19 3.46 13.52
CA LEU A 14 -0.88 2.84 14.29
C LEU A 14 -1.12 3.55 15.63
N LYS A 15 -0.05 3.88 16.36
CA LYS A 15 -0.14 4.63 17.64
C LYS A 15 -0.72 6.03 17.44
N SER A 16 -0.27 6.75 16.40
CA SER A 16 -0.73 8.11 16.08
C SER A 16 -2.22 8.11 15.70
N HIS A 17 -2.62 7.20 14.81
CA HIS A 17 -4.00 7.06 14.34
C HIS A 17 -4.95 6.67 15.49
N THR A 18 -4.53 5.73 16.33
CA THR A 18 -5.27 5.33 17.53
C THR A 18 -5.41 6.50 18.53
N THR A 19 -4.38 7.33 18.67
CA THR A 19 -4.43 8.52 19.54
C THR A 19 -5.47 9.53 19.07
N THR A 20 -5.58 9.72 17.75
CA THR A 20 -6.56 10.63 17.14
C THR A 20 -7.99 10.14 17.34
N GLN A 21 -8.21 8.83 17.24
CA GLN A 21 -9.55 8.24 17.42
C GLN A 21 -9.96 8.06 18.89
N LEU A 22 -8.99 7.97 19.81
CA LEU A 22 -9.23 7.74 21.24
C LEU A 22 -8.62 8.86 22.10
N PRO A 23 -9.05 10.13 21.95
CA PRO A 23 -8.44 11.27 22.63
C PRO A 23 -8.60 11.20 24.17
N GLY A 24 -9.68 10.59 24.66
CA GLY A 24 -9.96 10.44 26.10
C GLY A 24 -9.26 9.27 26.80
N VAL A 25 -8.63 8.36 26.05
CA VAL A 25 -8.00 7.16 26.60
C VAL A 25 -6.55 7.46 26.97
N ARG A 26 -6.09 7.04 28.15
CA ARG A 26 -4.69 7.23 28.55
C ARG A 26 -3.75 6.49 27.60
N TYR A 27 -2.58 7.08 27.31
CA TYR A 27 -1.63 6.52 26.35
C TYR A 27 -1.24 5.06 26.65
N GLY A 28 -0.92 4.74 27.91
CA GLY A 28 -0.60 3.36 28.29
C GLY A 28 -1.75 2.38 28.00
N HIS A 29 -2.99 2.76 28.28
CA HIS A 29 -4.16 1.92 28.00
C HIS A 29 -4.43 1.80 26.50
N ARG A 30 -4.14 2.83 25.70
CA ARG A 30 -4.18 2.73 24.22
C ARG A 30 -3.19 1.68 23.72
N LEU A 31 -1.98 1.64 24.28
CA LEU A 31 -0.98 0.62 23.91
C LEU A 31 -1.46 -0.80 24.26
N GLU A 32 -2.08 -0.99 25.42
CA GLU A 32 -2.68 -2.28 25.79
C GLU A 32 -3.81 -2.69 24.83
N ALA A 33 -4.68 -1.76 24.44
CA ALA A 33 -5.74 -2.00 23.46
C ALA A 33 -5.18 -2.35 22.07
N ILE A 34 -4.11 -1.67 21.64
CA ILE A 34 -3.38 -2.00 20.40
C ILE A 34 -2.78 -3.40 20.49
N ALA A 35 -2.11 -3.76 21.58
CA ALA A 35 -1.53 -5.09 21.75
C ALA A 35 -2.60 -6.19 21.62
N GLN A 36 -3.73 -6.02 22.31
CA GLN A 36 -4.85 -6.96 22.26
C GLN A 36 -5.39 -7.11 20.83
N SER A 37 -5.55 -6.00 20.11
CA SER A 37 -6.01 -6.01 18.71
C SER A 37 -5.07 -6.77 17.76
N LEU A 38 -3.80 -6.96 18.14
CA LEU A 38 -2.79 -7.68 17.37
C LEU A 38 -2.60 -9.13 17.87
N GLY A 39 -3.44 -9.58 18.81
CA GLY A 39 -3.40 -10.92 19.40
C GLY A 39 -2.46 -11.07 20.60
N PHE A 40 -2.09 -9.97 21.27
CA PHE A 40 -1.20 -9.99 22.44
C PHE A 40 -1.90 -9.47 23.68
N TYR A 41 -1.86 -10.25 24.75
CA TYR A 41 -2.56 -9.92 26.00
C TYR A 41 -2.06 -8.62 26.67
N THR A 42 -0.78 -8.28 26.47
CA THR A 42 -0.19 -7.05 26.99
C THR A 42 0.76 -6.38 26.02
N TRP A 43 0.98 -5.07 26.19
CA TRP A 43 2.00 -4.33 25.44
C TRP A 43 3.41 -4.90 25.67
N SER A 44 3.72 -5.37 26.88
CA SER A 44 5.00 -6.01 27.18
C SER A 44 5.20 -7.29 26.38
N SER A 45 4.20 -8.18 26.29
CA SER A 45 4.26 -9.40 25.50
C SER A 45 4.44 -9.11 24.01
N PHE A 46 3.75 -8.09 23.50
CA PHE A 46 3.90 -7.60 22.14
C PHE A 46 5.33 -7.11 21.87
N THR A 47 5.88 -6.24 22.70
CA THR A 47 7.26 -5.72 22.51
C THR A 47 8.34 -6.79 22.67
N HIS A 48 8.11 -7.79 23.53
CA HIS A 48 9.00 -8.95 23.60
C HIS A 48 8.97 -9.76 22.30
N HIS A 49 7.78 -9.99 21.75
CA HIS A 49 7.63 -10.62 20.43
C HIS A 49 8.36 -9.83 19.34
N LEU A 50 8.21 -8.50 19.31
CA LEU A 50 8.93 -7.64 18.35
C LEU A 50 10.45 -7.79 18.43
N LYS A 51 11.01 -7.89 19.64
CA LYS A 51 12.46 -8.10 19.84
C LYS A 51 12.92 -9.51 19.47
N SER A 52 11.99 -10.47 19.44
CA SER A 52 12.27 -11.86 19.07
C SER A 52 12.12 -12.13 17.58
N LEU A 53 11.46 -11.22 16.85
CA LEU A 53 11.47 -11.26 15.39
C LEU A 53 12.91 -11.01 14.93
N SER A 54 13.44 -11.90 14.09
CA SER A 54 14.69 -11.63 13.40
C SER A 54 14.55 -10.36 12.57
N ASP A 55 15.65 -9.63 12.36
CA ASP A 55 15.68 -8.41 11.53
C ASP A 55 15.09 -8.63 10.12
N ASP A 56 15.09 -9.87 9.64
CA ASP A 56 14.62 -10.27 8.31
C ASP A 56 13.15 -10.76 8.23
N ALA A 57 12.39 -10.82 9.35
CA ALA A 57 11.06 -11.43 9.36
C ALA A 57 9.91 -10.41 9.51
N PRO A 58 9.17 -10.06 8.43
CA PRO A 58 7.91 -9.34 8.58
C PRO A 58 6.82 -10.22 9.16
N ALA A 59 6.43 -9.95 10.39
CA ALA A 59 5.12 -10.35 10.86
C ALA A 59 4.13 -9.25 10.43
N ALA A 60 3.16 -9.59 9.58
CA ALA A 60 1.95 -8.79 9.42
C ALA A 60 0.87 -9.37 10.33
N ARG A 61 0.13 -8.52 11.03
CA ARG A 61 -0.99 -8.91 11.88
C ARG A 61 -2.25 -8.21 11.42
N ILE A 62 -3.37 -8.89 11.54
CA ILE A 62 -4.67 -8.28 11.32
C ILE A 62 -5.03 -7.52 12.60
N ILE A 63 -5.49 -6.28 12.44
CA ILE A 63 -6.06 -5.49 13.53
C ILE A 63 -7.47 -5.99 13.80
N ASP A 64 -7.66 -6.62 14.94
CA ASP A 64 -8.97 -7.00 15.44
C ASP A 64 -9.58 -5.87 16.28
N ILE A 65 -10.54 -5.16 15.68
CA ILE A 65 -11.25 -4.04 16.32
C ILE A 65 -12.14 -4.55 17.47
N PHE A 66 -12.68 -5.76 17.39
CA PHE A 66 -13.52 -6.30 18.47
C PHE A 66 -12.69 -6.55 19.71
N GLU A 67 -11.52 -7.16 19.56
CA GLU A 67 -10.56 -7.38 20.64
C GLU A 67 -10.04 -6.05 21.23
N MET A 68 -9.78 -5.04 20.39
CA MET A 68 -9.44 -3.69 20.86
C MET A 68 -10.54 -3.11 21.75
N ARG A 69 -11.80 -3.22 21.31
CA ARG A 69 -12.97 -2.71 22.03
C ARG A 69 -13.19 -3.45 23.35
N ALA A 70 -13.08 -4.77 23.35
CA ALA A 70 -13.18 -5.58 24.55
C ALA A 70 -12.15 -5.10 25.59
N ARG A 71 -10.89 -4.89 25.17
CA ARG A 71 -9.84 -4.39 26.06
C ARG A 71 -10.13 -3.00 26.62
N LEU A 72 -10.64 -2.09 25.79
CA LEU A 72 -11.04 -0.75 26.25
C LEU A 72 -12.14 -0.81 27.30
N VAL A 73 -13.13 -1.69 27.12
CA VAL A 73 -14.21 -1.93 28.12
C VAL A 73 -13.63 -2.44 29.44
N GLU A 74 -12.74 -3.45 29.40
CA GLU A 74 -12.07 -3.98 30.59
C GLU A 74 -11.31 -2.90 31.38
N MET A 75 -10.73 -1.93 30.67
CA MET A 75 -9.99 -0.80 31.26
C MET A 75 -10.89 0.37 31.70
N GLY A 76 -12.22 0.23 31.57
CA GLY A 76 -13.21 1.22 32.01
C GLY A 76 -13.61 2.28 30.97
N TYR A 77 -13.16 2.17 29.72
CA TYR A 77 -13.46 3.11 28.63
C TYR A 77 -14.65 2.67 27.78
N VAL A 78 -15.79 2.42 28.44
CA VAL A 78 -16.99 1.88 27.79
C VAL A 78 -17.50 2.82 26.68
N LYS A 79 -17.45 4.13 26.91
CA LYS A 79 -17.92 5.14 25.96
C LYS A 79 -17.03 5.21 24.71
N GLU A 80 -15.72 5.12 24.88
CA GLU A 80 -14.76 5.15 23.78
C GLU A 80 -14.75 3.84 23.00
N ALA A 81 -15.05 2.70 23.64
CA ALA A 81 -15.16 1.40 22.97
C ALA A 81 -16.33 1.32 21.98
N VAL A 82 -17.44 2.04 22.24
CA VAL A 82 -18.59 2.11 21.31
C VAL A 82 -18.44 3.19 20.24
N ALA A 83 -17.41 4.04 20.32
CA ALA A 83 -17.12 5.01 19.28
C ALA A 83 -16.80 4.32 17.94
N PRO A 84 -17.06 4.97 16.80
CA PRO A 84 -16.64 4.46 15.51
C PRO A 84 -15.10 4.44 15.45
N LEU A 85 -14.53 3.25 15.61
CA LEU A 85 -13.12 2.96 15.38
C LEU A 85 -12.99 2.42 13.95
N SER A 86 -12.22 3.10 13.11
CA SER A 86 -11.90 2.65 11.76
C SER A 86 -10.39 2.73 11.54
N PHE A 87 -9.82 1.70 10.95
CA PHE A 87 -8.44 1.68 10.48
C PHE A 87 -8.37 1.59 8.96
N GLU A 88 -9.47 1.90 8.26
CA GLU A 88 -9.50 1.94 6.79
C GLU A 88 -8.52 2.97 6.23
N ASN A 89 -8.42 4.16 6.83
CA ASN A 89 -7.40 5.15 6.45
C ASN A 89 -5.98 4.71 6.86
N LEU A 90 -5.85 3.81 7.84
CA LEU A 90 -4.56 3.23 8.21
C LEU A 90 -4.11 2.23 7.14
N GLU A 91 -5.02 1.49 6.48
CA GLU A 91 -4.67 0.71 5.27
C GLU A 91 -4.10 1.64 4.19
N ASP A 92 -4.63 2.84 4.03
CA ASP A 92 -4.11 3.84 3.08
C ASP A 92 -2.73 4.38 3.47
N ASP A 93 -2.43 4.50 4.77
CA ASP A 93 -1.15 4.99 5.29
C ASP A 93 -0.09 3.90 5.50
N VAL A 94 -0.50 2.64 5.70
CA VAL A 94 0.37 1.47 6.03
C VAL A 94 0.58 0.54 4.83
N HIS A 95 -0.30 0.52 3.82
CA HIS A 95 -0.04 -0.20 2.56
C HIS A 95 0.85 0.55 1.57
N PHE A 96 1.50 1.65 1.98
CA PHE A 96 2.71 2.09 1.31
C PHE A 96 3.87 1.17 1.70
N MET A 97 3.85 -0.07 1.20
CA MET A 97 5.01 -0.99 1.15
C MET A 97 6.16 -0.46 0.28
N CYS A 98 6.06 0.80 -0.14
CA CYS A 98 6.90 1.42 -1.10
C CYS A 98 6.63 2.92 -0.99
N ASP A 99 7.49 3.62 -0.24
CA ASP A 99 7.66 5.05 -0.45
C ASP A 99 7.84 5.26 -1.96
N ILE A 100 6.82 5.80 -2.61
CA ILE A 100 7.06 6.70 -3.72
C ILE A 100 7.26 8.03 -3.01
N ASP A 101 8.52 8.35 -2.68
CA ASP A 101 8.88 9.55 -1.93
C ASP A 101 8.06 10.77 -2.41
N GLY A 102 7.22 11.32 -1.51
CA GLY A 102 6.47 12.55 -1.75
C GLY A 102 5.04 12.42 -2.27
N LEU A 103 4.46 11.22 -2.41
CA LEU A 103 3.06 11.08 -2.83
C LEU A 103 2.08 11.01 -1.63
N VAL A 104 1.26 12.04 -1.45
CA VAL A 104 0.28 12.14 -0.34
C VAL A 104 -0.88 11.14 -0.50
N ALA A 105 -1.38 10.56 0.59
CA ALA A 105 -2.45 9.54 0.60
C ALA A 105 -3.71 9.93 -0.20
N SER A 106 -4.11 11.20 -0.18
CA SER A 106 -5.26 11.72 -0.95
C SER A 106 -5.11 11.57 -2.47
N ARG A 107 -3.87 11.67 -2.98
CA ARG A 107 -3.53 11.47 -4.40
C ARG A 107 -3.61 10.01 -4.78
N MET A 108 -3.19 9.10 -3.90
CA MET A 108 -3.38 7.66 -4.12
C MET A 108 -4.84 7.25 -4.10
N ALA A 109 -5.66 7.82 -3.20
CA ALA A 109 -7.10 7.55 -3.20
C ALA A 109 -7.74 7.96 -4.53
N SER A 110 -7.36 9.12 -5.08
CA SER A 110 -7.82 9.59 -6.38
C SER A 110 -7.31 8.70 -7.53
N PHE A 111 -6.05 8.29 -7.48
CA PHE A 111 -5.44 7.40 -8.47
C PHE A 111 -6.10 6.01 -8.48
N ARG A 112 -6.40 5.45 -7.30
CA ARG A 112 -7.12 4.17 -7.17
C ARG A 112 -8.48 4.22 -7.84
N ARG A 113 -9.23 5.32 -7.73
CA ARG A 113 -10.53 5.45 -8.41
C ARG A 113 -10.43 5.33 -9.94
N LEU A 114 -9.29 5.68 -10.55
CA LEU A 114 -9.08 5.48 -11.98
C LEU A 114 -8.89 4.00 -12.35
N LEU A 115 -8.29 3.23 -11.45
CA LEU A 115 -7.99 1.82 -11.66
C LEU A 115 -9.11 0.89 -11.16
N ASN A 116 -10.03 1.39 -10.31
CA ASN A 116 -10.95 0.53 -9.56
C ASN A 116 -12.43 0.77 -9.87
N ALA A 117 -13.03 -0.22 -10.53
CA ALA A 117 -14.41 -0.65 -10.30
C ALA A 117 -14.52 -1.94 -9.47
N GLU A 118 -13.44 -2.73 -9.30
CA GLU A 118 -13.46 -4.03 -8.63
C GLU A 118 -12.57 -4.08 -7.38
N LYS A 119 -13.10 -4.57 -6.25
CA LYS A 119 -12.51 -4.44 -4.90
C LYS A 119 -11.12 -5.09 -4.66
N ASN A 120 -10.46 -5.70 -5.65
CA ASN A 120 -9.27 -6.55 -5.47
C ASN A 120 -7.96 -6.09 -6.16
N LEU A 121 -7.87 -4.88 -6.73
CA LEU A 121 -6.67 -4.41 -7.46
C LEU A 121 -5.63 -3.66 -6.59
N MET A 122 -5.73 -3.72 -5.26
CA MET A 122 -4.88 -2.92 -4.35
C MET A 122 -3.37 -3.08 -4.59
N PRO A 123 -2.80 -4.31 -4.76
CA PRO A 123 -1.36 -4.45 -4.97
C PRO A 123 -0.89 -3.90 -6.32
N ARG A 124 -1.66 -4.13 -7.39
CA ARG A 124 -1.31 -3.65 -8.75
C ARG A 124 -1.30 -2.13 -8.83
N THR A 125 -2.19 -1.49 -8.09
CA THR A 125 -2.32 -0.03 -8.07
C THR A 125 -1.04 0.66 -7.59
N THR A 126 -0.35 0.09 -6.60
CA THR A 126 0.90 0.65 -6.08
C THR A 126 2.00 0.64 -7.15
N ALA A 127 2.17 -0.48 -7.85
CA ALA A 127 3.15 -0.60 -8.93
C ALA A 127 2.89 0.41 -10.05
N VAL A 128 1.63 0.54 -10.46
CA VAL A 128 1.24 1.48 -11.53
C VAL A 128 1.45 2.93 -11.09
N ALA A 129 1.15 3.27 -9.83
CA ALA A 129 1.40 4.60 -9.30
C ALA A 129 2.91 4.93 -9.28
N ARG A 130 3.76 3.98 -8.90
CA ARG A 130 5.22 4.13 -8.91
C ARG A 130 5.73 4.38 -10.33
N MET A 131 5.29 3.57 -11.28
CA MET A 131 5.60 3.75 -12.70
C MET A 131 5.13 5.12 -13.22
N ALA A 132 3.92 5.56 -12.85
CA ALA A 132 3.40 6.85 -13.28
C ALA A 132 4.22 8.01 -12.72
N TYR A 133 4.63 7.93 -11.44
CA TYR A 133 5.48 8.94 -10.81
C TYR A 133 6.89 8.98 -11.40
N ALA A 134 7.50 7.82 -11.68
CA ALA A 134 8.77 7.71 -12.36
C ALA A 134 8.71 8.38 -13.76
N LYS A 135 7.65 8.12 -14.53
CA LYS A 135 7.40 8.80 -15.81
C LYS A 135 7.30 10.31 -15.66
N MET A 136 6.53 10.80 -14.70
CA MET A 136 6.37 12.24 -14.46
C MET A 136 7.69 12.92 -14.09
N THR A 137 8.57 12.20 -13.37
CA THR A 137 9.89 12.70 -12.99
C THR A 137 10.84 12.74 -14.19
N ALA A 138 10.83 11.70 -15.03
CA ALA A 138 11.61 11.65 -16.27
C ALA A 138 11.18 12.73 -17.28
N GLU A 139 9.86 13.00 -17.41
CA GLU A 139 9.33 14.10 -18.25
C GLU A 139 9.81 15.48 -17.80
N ARG A 140 10.22 15.65 -16.54
CA ARG A 140 10.77 16.91 -16.02
C ARG A 140 12.27 17.04 -16.23
N SER A 141 12.97 15.94 -16.51
CA SER A 141 14.43 15.91 -16.65
C SER A 141 14.91 15.81 -18.10
N ASP A 142 14.06 16.07 -19.10
CA ASP A 142 14.34 15.96 -20.55
C ASP A 142 14.97 14.62 -20.99
N SER A 143 14.82 13.57 -20.17
CA SER A 143 15.27 12.22 -20.48
C SER A 143 14.19 11.51 -21.30
N HIS A 144 14.47 11.29 -22.59
CA HIS A 144 13.61 10.55 -23.52
C HIS A 144 13.86 9.03 -23.51
N ASP A 145 14.67 8.52 -22.57
CA ASP A 145 14.96 7.10 -22.50
C ASP A 145 13.70 6.31 -22.14
N SER A 146 13.62 5.09 -22.67
CA SER A 146 12.55 4.15 -22.34
C SER A 146 12.37 4.07 -20.82
N LEU A 147 11.12 4.26 -20.39
CA LEU A 147 10.83 4.28 -18.96
C LEU A 147 11.05 2.87 -18.42
N ARG A 148 11.99 2.78 -17.49
CA ARG A 148 12.35 1.54 -16.84
C ARG A 148 12.27 1.67 -15.33
N ILE A 149 11.99 0.56 -14.68
CA ILE A 149 11.87 0.46 -13.24
C ILE A 149 12.45 -0.87 -12.78
N PRO A 150 13.11 -0.96 -11.61
CA PRO A 150 13.61 -2.23 -11.13
C PRO A 150 12.48 -3.27 -11.03
N VAL A 151 12.69 -4.45 -11.61
CA VAL A 151 11.71 -5.55 -11.61
C VAL A 151 11.32 -5.91 -10.18
N LEU A 152 12.31 -5.99 -9.29
CA LEU A 152 12.11 -6.32 -7.89
C LEU A 152 11.14 -5.36 -7.19
N ASP A 153 11.22 -4.05 -7.47
CA ASP A 153 10.32 -3.06 -6.87
C ASP A 153 8.88 -3.29 -7.33
N VAL A 154 8.68 -3.57 -8.62
CA VAL A 154 7.37 -3.87 -9.18
C VAL A 154 6.78 -5.15 -8.59
N LEU A 155 7.59 -6.20 -8.48
CA LEU A 155 7.14 -7.48 -7.89
C LEU A 155 6.72 -7.32 -6.43
N ARG A 156 7.43 -6.47 -5.68
CA ARG A 156 7.11 -6.15 -4.29
C ARG A 156 5.85 -5.32 -4.18
N ASP A 157 5.71 -4.30 -5.03
CA ASP A 157 4.51 -3.47 -5.10
C ASP A 157 3.26 -4.29 -5.42
N MET A 158 3.38 -5.22 -6.37
CA MET A 158 2.30 -6.13 -6.76
C MET A 158 2.03 -7.24 -5.74
N GLY A 159 2.86 -7.37 -4.70
CA GLY A 159 2.75 -8.43 -3.69
C GLY A 159 3.04 -9.83 -4.24
N ILE A 160 3.67 -9.94 -5.41
CA ILE A 160 4.08 -11.20 -6.03
C ILE A 160 5.27 -11.79 -5.27
N VAL A 161 6.20 -10.93 -4.84
CA VAL A 161 7.30 -11.30 -3.95
C VAL A 161 7.24 -10.48 -2.67
N SER A 162 7.74 -11.06 -1.58
CA SER A 162 7.88 -10.35 -0.32
C SER A 162 8.86 -9.17 -0.44
N GLN A 163 8.60 -8.07 0.26
CA GLN A 163 9.48 -6.89 0.32
C GLN A 163 10.90 -7.17 0.84
N TYR A 164 11.12 -8.33 1.48
CA TYR A 164 12.42 -8.76 2.00
C TYR A 164 13.08 -9.85 1.16
N ARG A 165 12.41 -10.33 0.10
CA ARG A 165 13.03 -11.25 -0.84
C ARG A 165 14.01 -10.43 -1.69
N CYS A 166 15.28 -10.85 -1.73
CA CYS A 166 16.32 -10.20 -2.52
C CYS A 166 16.43 -10.80 -3.94
N GLU A 167 15.74 -11.90 -4.20
CA GLU A 167 15.81 -12.66 -5.44
C GLU A 167 14.40 -12.96 -5.96
N PHE A 168 14.24 -13.07 -7.27
CA PHE A 168 12.97 -13.44 -7.91
C PHE A 168 13.24 -14.43 -9.06
N GLY A 169 12.26 -15.27 -9.37
CA GLY A 169 12.35 -16.24 -10.46
C GLY A 169 11.72 -15.72 -11.75
N PRO A 170 11.99 -16.36 -12.91
CA PRO A 170 11.39 -15.99 -14.19
C PRO A 170 9.85 -16.08 -14.15
N ASN A 171 9.29 -17.06 -13.44
CA ASN A 171 7.84 -17.19 -13.27
C ASN A 171 7.21 -15.98 -12.55
N ASP A 172 7.94 -15.38 -11.59
CA ASP A 172 7.47 -14.19 -10.86
C ASP A 172 7.37 -13.00 -11.84
N VAL A 173 8.37 -12.87 -12.72
CA VAL A 173 8.43 -11.83 -13.77
C VAL A 173 7.34 -12.02 -14.81
N ASP A 174 7.19 -13.23 -15.35
CA ASP A 174 6.16 -13.55 -16.34
C ASP A 174 4.75 -13.29 -15.79
N HIS A 175 4.53 -13.64 -14.52
CA HIS A 175 3.27 -13.34 -13.84
C HIS A 175 3.03 -11.83 -13.74
N ALA A 176 4.04 -11.05 -13.35
CA ALA A 176 3.92 -9.60 -13.25
C ALA A 176 3.65 -8.93 -14.61
N ILE A 177 4.37 -9.34 -15.66
CA ILE A 177 4.18 -8.82 -17.03
C ILE A 177 2.76 -9.11 -17.50
N SER A 178 2.28 -10.34 -17.30
CA SER A 178 0.92 -10.74 -17.67
C SER A 178 -0.13 -9.87 -16.98
N GLU A 179 -0.04 -9.75 -15.65
CA GLU A 179 -0.96 -8.98 -14.82
C GLU A 179 -0.98 -7.48 -15.17
N LEU A 180 0.18 -6.89 -15.49
CA LEU A 180 0.27 -5.50 -15.91
C LEU A 180 -0.26 -5.28 -17.33
N THR A 181 0.02 -6.21 -18.25
CA THR A 181 -0.43 -6.13 -19.65
C THR A 181 -1.96 -6.20 -19.75
N ASP A 182 -2.58 -7.02 -18.91
CA ASP A 182 -4.03 -7.19 -18.88
C ASP A 182 -4.76 -6.12 -18.07
N LEU A 183 -4.03 -5.24 -17.38
CA LEU A 183 -4.63 -4.21 -16.55
C LEU A 183 -5.44 -3.21 -17.39
N ARG A 184 -6.68 -2.98 -16.98
CA ARG A 184 -7.62 -2.02 -17.59
C ARG A 184 -8.06 -0.99 -16.56
N ALA A 185 -8.23 0.24 -17.02
CA ALA A 185 -8.77 1.35 -16.25
C ALA A 185 -10.12 1.75 -16.83
N GLN A 186 -11.07 2.11 -15.96
CA GLN A 186 -12.32 2.72 -16.36
C GLN A 186 -12.19 4.23 -16.22
N LEU A 187 -12.29 4.94 -17.34
CA LEU A 187 -12.21 6.38 -17.38
C LEU A 187 -13.60 6.95 -17.65
N ALA A 188 -14.09 7.78 -16.73
CA ALA A 188 -15.29 8.56 -16.95
C ALA A 188 -14.93 9.86 -17.67
N ASP A 189 -15.57 10.13 -18.81
CA ASP A 189 -15.49 11.41 -19.51
C ASP A 189 -16.89 12.03 -19.70
N ARG A 190 -16.96 13.18 -20.38
CA ARG A 190 -18.24 13.86 -20.66
C ARG A 190 -19.17 13.07 -21.62
N ARG A 191 -18.67 12.02 -22.27
CA ARG A 191 -19.36 11.19 -23.27
C ARG A 191 -19.76 9.82 -22.71
N GLY A 192 -19.22 9.41 -21.56
CA GLY A 192 -19.58 8.18 -20.84
C GLY A 192 -18.38 7.54 -20.13
N GLU A 193 -18.55 6.29 -19.72
CA GLU A 193 -17.45 5.48 -19.20
C GLU A 193 -16.77 4.73 -20.35
N THR A 194 -15.43 4.82 -20.42
CA THR A 194 -14.61 4.12 -21.41
C THR A 194 -13.58 3.26 -20.70
N THR A 195 -13.47 2.00 -21.09
CA THR A 195 -12.42 1.10 -20.60
C THR A 195 -11.19 1.21 -21.50
N VAL A 196 -10.03 1.46 -20.91
CA VAL A 196 -8.75 1.56 -21.64
C VAL A 196 -7.70 0.65 -21.00
N SER A 197 -6.74 0.18 -21.79
CA SER A 197 -5.52 -0.44 -21.24
C SER A 197 -4.71 0.57 -20.46
N VAL A 198 -4.13 0.15 -19.33
CA VAL A 198 -3.23 0.99 -18.54
C VAL A 198 -1.91 1.19 -19.27
N PHE A 199 -1.34 0.09 -19.79
CA PHE A 199 -0.10 0.09 -20.54
C PHE A 199 -0.35 -0.20 -22.02
N SER A 200 0.46 0.41 -22.87
CA SER A 200 0.62 0.04 -24.28
C SER A 200 1.68 -1.04 -24.48
N SER A 201 2.65 -1.13 -23.56
CA SER A 201 3.71 -2.13 -23.58
C SER A 201 4.28 -2.33 -22.17
N VAL A 202 4.56 -3.58 -21.81
CA VAL A 202 5.28 -3.99 -20.60
C VAL A 202 6.17 -5.18 -20.98
N LEU A 203 7.48 -5.10 -20.70
CA LEU A 203 8.42 -6.18 -21.00
C LEU A 203 9.70 -6.06 -20.17
N VAL A 204 10.41 -7.18 -20.01
CA VAL A 204 11.77 -7.23 -19.47
C VAL A 204 12.71 -7.67 -20.59
N PRO A 205 13.55 -6.78 -21.15
CA PRO A 205 14.46 -7.15 -22.23
C PRO A 205 15.54 -8.11 -21.73
N ALA A 206 15.93 -9.08 -22.55
CA ALA A 206 17.04 -9.99 -22.21
C ALA A 206 18.38 -9.26 -21.97
N ALA A 207 18.56 -8.07 -22.57
CA ALA A 207 19.72 -7.23 -22.36
C ALA A 207 19.69 -6.42 -21.05
N ASP A 208 18.53 -6.34 -20.38
CA ASP A 208 18.31 -5.55 -19.17
C ASP A 208 17.36 -6.29 -18.20
N PRO A 209 17.72 -7.49 -17.73
CA PRO A 209 16.80 -8.40 -17.02
C PRO A 209 16.37 -7.90 -15.63
N ASP A 210 17.12 -6.97 -15.05
CA ASP A 210 16.82 -6.38 -13.74
C ASP A 210 15.78 -5.26 -13.83
N PHE A 211 15.41 -4.84 -15.04
CA PHE A 211 14.53 -3.71 -15.29
C PHE A 211 13.32 -4.07 -16.15
N LEU A 212 12.15 -3.65 -15.67
CA LEU A 212 10.90 -3.70 -16.41
C LEU A 212 10.75 -2.40 -17.19
N HIS A 213 10.66 -2.55 -18.51
CA HIS A 213 10.41 -1.48 -19.47
C HIS A 213 8.92 -1.39 -19.73
N TYR A 214 8.37 -0.18 -19.68
CA TYR A 214 6.94 0.04 -19.86
C TYR A 214 6.65 1.29 -20.67
N THR A 215 5.49 1.28 -21.33
CA THR A 215 4.89 2.45 -21.98
C THR A 215 3.45 2.54 -21.53
N PHE A 216 3.07 3.66 -20.93
CA PHE A 216 1.67 3.90 -20.60
C PHE A 216 0.82 4.15 -21.84
N ASN A 217 -0.44 3.73 -21.77
CA ASN A 217 -1.44 4.24 -22.68
C ASN A 217 -1.56 5.77 -22.50
N PRO A 218 -1.48 6.58 -23.57
CA PRO A 218 -1.49 8.04 -23.46
C PRO A 218 -2.75 8.59 -22.80
N THR A 219 -3.91 8.00 -23.09
CA THR A 219 -5.21 8.41 -22.54
C THR A 219 -5.28 8.15 -21.05
N PHE A 220 -4.83 6.96 -20.62
CA PHE A 220 -4.73 6.64 -19.20
C PHE A 220 -3.77 7.57 -18.48
N PHE A 221 -2.56 7.76 -19.02
CA PHE A 221 -1.52 8.53 -18.35
C PHE A 221 -1.90 10.00 -18.14
N ALA A 222 -2.63 10.60 -19.08
CA ALA A 222 -3.15 11.95 -18.93
C ALA A 222 -4.06 12.08 -17.69
N GLN A 223 -4.94 11.10 -17.45
CA GLN A 223 -5.82 11.08 -16.27
C GLN A 223 -5.07 10.75 -14.98
N ALA A 224 -4.15 9.78 -15.04
CA ALA A 224 -3.25 9.44 -13.94
C ALA A 224 -2.47 10.66 -13.44
N LYS A 225 -1.93 11.48 -14.35
CA LYS A 225 -1.19 12.69 -14.02
C LYS A 225 -2.05 13.71 -13.27
N VAL A 226 -3.31 13.87 -13.65
CA VAL A 226 -4.27 14.72 -12.93
C VAL A 226 -4.51 14.18 -11.51
N ALA A 227 -4.74 12.88 -11.36
CA ALA A 227 -4.99 12.28 -10.04
C ALA A 227 -3.77 12.34 -9.10
N LEU A 228 -2.56 12.30 -9.63
CA LEU A 228 -1.31 12.29 -8.84
C LEU A 228 -0.76 13.69 -8.52
N VAL A 229 -1.18 14.74 -9.25
CA VAL A 229 -0.71 16.12 -9.03
C VAL A 229 -1.78 17.02 -8.42
N GLY A 230 -3.05 16.77 -8.77
CA GLY A 230 -4.21 17.54 -8.33
C GLY A 230 -4.47 17.51 -6.84
#